data_AF-A0A679FUR6-F1
#
_entry.id   AF-A0A679FUR6-F1
#
_cell.length_a   1.000
_cell.length_b   1.000
_cell.length_c   1.000
_cell.angle_alpha   90.00
_cell.angle_beta   90.00
_cell.angle_gamma   90.00
#
_symmetry.space_group_name_H-M   'P 1'
#
loop_
_entity.id
_entity.type
_entity.pdbx_description
1 polymer ?
#
loop_
_entity_poly.entity_id
_entity_poly.type
_entity_poly.pdbx_seq_one_letter_code
_entity_poly.pdbx_strand_id
1 'polypeptide(L)'
;MKNMEIKSEQSKELILPQNDKSEKVADFVNQNWKLELLWGWNSEDGCYHYAVRFTSKAKNPKNIVQSVVIMKEDLEDKRLMHENLRKLGRIGKIEQRYLVAISSFISDVITKDGVPIEEVEDMYDFKKAESPLPHWINLDEIISKIEREIENNAWRFPLKTSNEFSKEDSHGAILDHKKQYKGYKHPVAIQASVLRQWIKEWVGVRADRLYREILEELIKRGVIEGNIEDRRLSKNITVAENVEISAYQFNFLPRG
;
A
#
# COMPACT_ATOMS: atom_id res chain seq x y z
N MET A 1 15.65 -17.32 -7.35
CA MET A 1 16.25 -16.64 -6.19
C MET A 1 15.37 -16.86 -4.98
N LYS A 2 15.94 -17.05 -3.79
CA LYS A 2 15.18 -17.19 -2.54
C LYS A 2 14.69 -15.81 -2.11
N ASN A 3 13.49 -15.70 -1.54
CA ASN A 3 13.01 -14.44 -0.96
C ASN A 3 14.00 -13.97 0.11
N MET A 4 14.42 -12.71 0.03
CA MET A 4 15.34 -12.09 0.98
C MET A 4 14.62 -11.89 2.32
N GLU A 5 15.21 -12.39 3.41
CA GLU A 5 14.75 -12.10 4.77
C GLU A 5 15.54 -10.90 5.30
N ILE A 6 14.83 -9.87 5.79
CA ILE A 6 15.45 -8.71 6.42
C ILE A 6 15.97 -9.14 7.79
N LYS A 7 17.30 -9.14 7.96
CA LYS A 7 17.93 -9.48 9.24
C LYS A 7 17.85 -8.30 10.20
N SER A 8 17.87 -8.58 11.51
CA SER A 8 17.88 -7.54 12.56
C SER A 8 19.03 -6.55 12.43
N GLU A 9 20.14 -6.97 11.81
CA GLU A 9 21.34 -6.16 11.58
C GLU A 9 21.21 -5.21 10.37
N GLN A 10 20.12 -5.33 9.59
CA GLN A 10 19.80 -4.51 8.41
C GLN A 10 18.62 -3.56 8.67
N SER A 11 18.24 -3.43 9.94
CA SER A 11 17.07 -2.66 10.35
C SER A 11 17.32 -1.95 11.68
N LYS A 12 16.85 -0.71 11.81
CA LYS A 12 16.87 0.04 13.06
C LYS A 12 15.52 0.69 13.26
N GLU A 13 14.85 0.35 14.36
CA GLU A 13 13.65 1.06 14.77
C GLU A 13 13.98 2.52 15.07
N LEU A 14 13.19 3.43 14.51
CA LEU A 14 13.36 4.86 14.60
C LEU A 14 12.27 5.46 15.50
N ILE A 15 12.69 6.24 16.49
CA ILE A 15 11.81 7.06 17.33
C ILE A 15 12.15 8.52 17.03
N LEU A 16 11.18 9.28 16.51
CA LEU A 16 11.40 10.70 16.24
C LEU A 16 11.63 11.43 17.57
N PRO A 17 12.72 12.19 17.71
CA PRO A 17 13.02 12.89 18.95
C PRO A 17 11.99 14.02 19.17
N GLN A 18 11.51 14.12 20.41
CA GLN A 18 10.72 15.27 20.86
C GLN A 18 11.69 16.43 21.14
N ASN A 19 11.64 17.47 20.31
CA ASN A 19 12.32 18.73 20.57
C ASN A 19 11.33 19.89 20.45
N ASP A 20 11.58 21.02 21.12
CA ASP A 20 10.61 22.12 21.33
C ASP A 20 9.93 22.64 20.05
N LYS A 21 10.57 22.50 18.88
CA LYS A 21 10.03 22.97 17.59
C LYS A 21 9.21 21.91 16.83
N SER A 22 9.27 20.63 17.25
CA SER A 22 8.62 19.53 16.53
C SER A 22 7.92 18.49 17.42
N GLU A 23 7.80 18.73 18.73
CA GLU A 23 7.16 17.82 19.70
C GLU A 23 5.82 17.27 19.21
N LYS A 24 4.89 18.13 18.75
CA LYS A 24 3.60 17.68 18.19
C LYS A 24 3.71 16.78 16.96
N VAL A 25 4.74 16.99 16.14
CA VAL A 25 5.02 16.15 14.95
C VAL A 25 5.58 14.80 15.41
N ALA A 26 6.59 14.82 16.29
CA ALA A 26 7.21 13.63 16.85
C ALA A 26 6.18 12.77 17.59
N ASP A 27 5.35 13.37 18.44
CA ASP A 27 4.28 12.69 19.17
C ASP A 27 3.30 12.02 18.24
N PHE A 28 2.81 12.76 17.25
CA PHE A 28 1.86 12.23 16.29
C PHE A 28 2.46 11.04 15.54
N VAL A 29 3.68 11.19 15.01
CA VAL A 29 4.36 10.13 14.27
C VAL A 29 4.58 8.92 15.17
N ASN A 30 5.20 9.09 16.34
CA ASN A 30 5.52 7.99 17.25
C ASN A 30 4.27 7.31 17.83
N GLN A 31 3.14 8.02 17.96
CA GLN A 31 1.88 7.45 18.41
C GLN A 31 1.18 6.63 17.30
N ASN A 32 1.24 7.10 16.05
CA ASN A 32 0.45 6.52 14.95
C ASN A 32 1.25 5.58 14.05
N TRP A 33 2.58 5.64 14.11
CA TRP A 33 3.48 4.91 13.21
C TRP A 33 4.61 4.25 14.00
N LYS A 34 5.00 3.04 13.57
CA LYS A 34 6.31 2.46 13.84
C LYS A 34 7.16 2.67 12.59
N LEU A 35 8.34 3.25 12.77
CA LEU A 35 9.29 3.52 11.69
C LEU A 35 10.50 2.62 11.86
N GLU A 36 10.97 2.07 10.76
CA GLU A 36 12.18 1.25 10.75
C GLU A 36 13.03 1.63 9.54
N LEU A 37 14.24 2.08 9.81
CA LEU A 37 15.24 2.36 8.79
C LEU A 37 15.81 1.03 8.31
N LEU A 38 15.83 0.85 7.01
CA LEU A 38 16.39 -0.30 6.31
C LEU A 38 17.56 0.17 5.46
N TRP A 39 18.59 -0.65 5.32
CA TRP A 39 19.78 -0.30 4.55
C TRP A 39 20.44 -1.52 3.93
N GLY A 40 21.25 -1.27 2.91
CA GLY A 40 22.11 -2.27 2.30
C GLY A 40 22.95 -1.69 1.18
N TRP A 41 24.01 -2.41 0.84
CA TRP A 41 24.85 -2.14 -0.32
C TRP A 41 24.34 -2.95 -1.50
N ASN A 42 23.81 -2.30 -2.53
CA ASN A 42 23.31 -2.95 -3.73
C ASN A 42 24.49 -3.44 -4.60
N SER A 43 24.57 -4.75 -4.84
CA SER A 43 25.65 -5.32 -5.66
C SER A 43 25.48 -5.05 -7.16
N GLU A 44 24.26 -4.78 -7.65
CA GLU A 44 24.00 -4.48 -9.07
C GLU A 44 24.56 -3.12 -9.51
N ASP A 45 24.43 -2.09 -8.68
CA ASP A 45 24.89 -0.72 -8.99
C ASP A 45 26.10 -0.28 -8.15
N GLY A 46 26.54 -1.10 -7.19
CA GLY A 46 27.65 -0.80 -6.29
C GLY A 46 27.40 0.42 -5.40
N CYS A 47 26.15 0.72 -5.07
CA CYS A 47 25.76 1.87 -4.27
C CYS A 47 25.07 1.47 -2.96
N TYR A 48 25.23 2.30 -1.94
CA TYR A 48 24.54 2.12 -0.66
C TYR A 48 23.18 2.83 -0.70
N HIS A 49 22.11 2.12 -0.36
CA HIS A 49 20.76 2.67 -0.36
C HIS A 49 20.09 2.54 1.00
N TYR A 50 19.07 3.37 1.19
CA TYR A 50 18.26 3.40 2.41
C TYR A 50 16.79 3.35 2.06
N ALA A 51 16.01 2.68 2.89
CA ALA A 51 14.56 2.68 2.82
C ALA A 51 13.95 2.82 4.21
N VAL A 52 12.67 3.14 4.26
CA VAL A 52 11.93 3.30 5.51
C VAL A 52 10.67 2.46 5.42
N ARG A 53 10.53 1.54 6.36
CA ARG A 53 9.27 0.84 6.61
C ARG A 53 8.41 1.66 7.55
N PHE A 54 7.22 1.99 7.07
CA PHE A 54 6.16 2.62 7.85
C PHE A 54 5.13 1.56 8.21
N THR A 55 5.04 1.20 9.48
CA THR A 55 4.01 0.29 9.98
C THR A 55 2.97 1.09 10.75
N SER A 56 1.70 0.99 10.33
CA SER A 56 0.61 1.71 10.98
C SER A 56 0.28 1.09 12.34
N LYS A 57 0.15 1.93 13.36
CA LYS A 57 -0.35 1.56 14.69
C LYS A 57 -1.87 1.72 14.80
N ALA A 58 -2.53 2.20 13.74
CA ALA A 58 -3.98 2.33 13.73
C ALA A 58 -4.60 0.93 13.90
N LYS A 59 -5.61 0.83 14.77
CA LYS A 59 -6.36 -0.42 14.93
C LYS A 59 -7.05 -0.75 13.61
N ASN A 60 -6.57 -1.78 12.93
CA ASN A 60 -7.30 -2.40 11.85
C ASN A 60 -8.38 -3.30 12.47
N PRO A 61 -9.66 -3.22 12.04
CA PRO A 61 -10.73 -4.10 12.52
C PRO A 61 -10.45 -5.60 12.40
N LYS A 62 -9.42 -5.97 11.62
CA LYS A 62 -8.99 -7.35 11.37
C LYS A 62 -7.63 -7.69 11.99
N ASN A 63 -7.06 -6.83 12.83
CA ASN A 63 -5.74 -7.01 13.46
C ASN A 63 -4.58 -7.32 12.49
N ILE A 64 -4.74 -6.98 11.21
CA ILE A 64 -3.68 -7.12 10.21
C ILE A 64 -2.71 -5.96 10.40
N VAL A 65 -1.44 -6.30 10.60
CA VAL A 65 -0.35 -5.32 10.57
C VAL A 65 -0.19 -4.84 9.14
N GLN A 66 -0.34 -3.53 8.94
CA GLN A 66 -0.20 -2.90 7.62
C GLN A 66 1.07 -2.07 7.58
N SER A 67 1.90 -2.34 6.58
CA SER A 67 3.18 -1.68 6.35
C SER A 67 3.33 -1.22 4.90
N VAL A 68 4.14 -0.17 4.72
CA VAL A 68 4.61 0.30 3.41
C VAL A 68 6.09 0.63 3.52
N VAL A 69 6.88 0.14 2.57
CA VAL A 69 8.30 0.50 2.43
C VAL A 69 8.46 1.57 1.37
N ILE A 70 9.16 2.65 1.69
CA ILE A 70 9.46 3.77 0.79
C ILE A 70 10.97 3.99 0.75
N MET A 71 11.56 4.16 -0.43
CA MET A 71 12.99 4.46 -0.53
C MET A 71 13.27 5.86 0.04
N LYS A 72 14.46 6.07 0.60
CA LYS A 72 14.83 7.38 1.13
C LYS A 72 14.81 8.45 0.04
N GLU A 73 15.33 8.13 -1.14
CA GLU A 73 15.30 9.02 -2.31
C GLU A 73 13.86 9.42 -2.70
N ASP A 74 12.91 8.48 -2.64
CA ASP A 74 11.49 8.73 -2.91
C ASP A 74 10.90 9.71 -1.88
N LEU A 75 11.32 9.64 -0.60
CA LEU A 75 10.87 10.55 0.46
C LEU A 75 11.42 11.98 0.29
N GLU A 76 12.62 12.11 -0.29
CA GLU A 76 13.29 13.39 -0.53
C GLU A 76 12.82 14.06 -1.83
N ASP A 77 12.32 13.29 -2.80
CA ASP A 77 11.76 13.82 -4.03
C ASP A 77 10.40 14.50 -3.80
N LYS A 78 10.39 15.84 -3.93
CA LYS A 78 9.17 16.67 -3.84
C LYS A 78 8.10 16.25 -4.84
N ARG A 79 8.46 15.69 -5.99
CA ARG A 79 7.53 15.22 -7.03
C ARG A 79 6.75 13.99 -6.56
N LEU A 80 7.38 13.14 -5.75
CA LEU A 80 6.80 11.89 -5.24
C LEU A 80 6.06 12.08 -3.90
N MET A 81 6.17 13.25 -3.28
CA MET A 81 5.53 13.55 -1.99
C MET A 81 4.02 13.25 -1.98
N HIS A 82 3.28 13.63 -3.03
CA HIS A 82 1.84 13.36 -3.10
C HIS A 82 1.54 11.85 -3.21
N GLU A 83 2.37 11.11 -3.95
CA GLU A 83 2.25 9.67 -4.08
C GLU A 83 2.55 8.96 -2.75
N ASN A 84 3.61 9.36 -2.05
CA ASN A 84 3.97 8.82 -0.73
C ASN A 84 2.87 9.08 0.31
N LEU A 85 2.31 10.29 0.33
CA LEU A 85 1.16 10.62 1.17
C LEU A 85 -0.06 9.76 0.85
N ARG A 86 -0.32 9.51 -0.44
CA ARG A 86 -1.41 8.63 -0.88
C ARG A 86 -1.17 7.19 -0.41
N LYS A 87 0.04 6.65 -0.60
CA LYS A 87 0.40 5.28 -0.19
C LYS A 87 0.22 5.08 1.31
N LEU A 88 0.77 5.98 2.13
CA LEU A 88 0.67 5.91 3.58
C LEU A 88 -0.75 6.23 4.10
N GLY A 89 -1.44 7.15 3.43
CA GLY A 89 -2.82 7.52 3.75
C GLY A 89 -3.81 6.35 3.68
N ARG A 90 -3.49 5.29 2.93
CA ARG A 90 -4.30 4.05 2.87
C ARG A 90 -4.32 3.27 4.18
N ILE A 91 -3.22 3.31 4.93
CA ILE A 91 -3.03 2.47 6.12
C ILE A 91 -2.98 3.26 7.43
N GLY A 92 -2.85 4.59 7.37
CA GLY A 92 -2.80 5.42 8.57
C GLY A 92 -2.96 6.92 8.28
N LYS A 93 -3.10 7.71 9.34
CA LYS A 93 -3.15 9.17 9.23
C LYS A 93 -1.73 9.71 8.99
N ILE A 94 -1.53 10.43 7.89
CA ILE A 94 -0.24 11.06 7.54
C ILE A 94 -0.46 12.46 6.95
N GLU A 95 0.53 13.32 7.07
CA GLU A 95 0.55 14.68 6.51
C GLU A 95 1.96 14.99 5.99
N GLN A 96 2.05 15.93 5.05
CA GLN A 96 3.32 16.30 4.40
C GLN A 96 4.40 16.69 5.40
N ARG A 97 4.06 17.50 6.40
CA ARG A 97 4.99 17.94 7.45
C ARG A 97 5.62 16.78 8.23
N TYR A 98 4.91 15.66 8.37
CA TYR A 98 5.41 14.47 9.06
C TYR A 98 6.46 13.76 8.21
N LEU A 99 6.22 13.62 6.91
CA LEU A 99 7.20 13.02 6.00
C LEU A 99 8.48 13.85 5.88
N VAL A 100 8.36 15.18 5.85
CA VAL A 100 9.52 16.08 5.86
C VAL A 100 10.35 15.91 7.13
N ALA A 101 9.70 15.83 8.29
CA ALA A 101 10.39 15.62 9.57
C ALA A 101 11.08 14.25 9.63
N ILE A 102 10.41 13.19 9.16
CA ILE A 102 10.96 11.83 9.10
C ILE A 102 12.17 11.78 8.17
N SER A 103 12.07 12.32 6.96
CA SER A 103 13.16 12.38 5.98
C SER A 103 14.38 13.12 6.56
N SER A 104 14.17 14.27 7.20
CA SER A 104 15.25 15.02 7.84
C SER A 104 15.92 14.23 8.98
N PHE A 105 15.11 13.58 9.82
CA PHE A 105 15.61 12.77 10.93
C PHE A 105 16.42 11.55 10.47
N ILE A 106 16.00 10.90 9.38
CA ILE A 106 16.74 9.76 8.82
C ILE A 106 18.13 10.20 8.35
N SER A 107 18.23 11.33 7.65
CA SER A 107 19.51 11.88 7.22
C SER A 107 20.42 12.19 8.41
N ASP A 108 19.86 12.69 9.52
CA ASP A 108 20.58 12.89 10.78
C ASP A 108 21.10 11.57 11.38
N VAL A 109 20.27 10.52 11.40
CA VAL A 109 20.66 9.20 11.93
C VAL A 109 21.78 8.59 11.09
N ILE A 110 21.67 8.64 9.77
CA ILE A 110 22.66 8.09 8.84
C ILE A 110 24.02 8.79 9.02
N THR A 111 24.02 10.11 9.18
CA THR A 111 25.26 10.91 9.31
C THR A 111 25.92 10.79 10.67
N LYS A 112 25.14 10.65 11.76
CA LYS A 112 25.66 10.65 13.15
C LYS A 112 26.05 9.27 13.66
N ASP A 113 25.23 8.25 13.40
CA ASP A 113 25.40 6.95 14.06
C ASP A 113 26.31 6.01 13.27
N GLY A 114 26.49 6.25 11.97
CA GLY A 114 27.10 5.29 11.06
C GLY A 114 26.23 4.03 10.95
N VAL A 115 25.97 3.57 9.72
CA VAL A 115 25.13 2.40 9.51
C VAL A 115 26.02 1.23 9.06
N PRO A 116 25.94 0.05 9.68
CA PRO A 116 26.74 -1.11 9.29
C PRO A 116 26.61 -1.41 7.79
N ILE A 117 27.72 -1.77 7.14
CA ILE A 117 27.72 -2.09 5.71
C ILE A 117 27.46 -3.59 5.55
N GLU A 118 26.27 -3.95 5.06
CA GLU A 118 25.96 -5.30 4.62
C GLU A 118 25.55 -5.28 3.14
N GLU A 119 26.10 -6.22 2.37
CA GLU A 119 25.78 -6.41 0.96
C GLU A 119 24.40 -7.05 0.78
N VAL A 120 23.62 -6.49 -0.14
CA VAL A 120 22.32 -7.00 -0.59
C VAL A 120 22.30 -7.06 -2.12
N GLU A 121 21.60 -8.04 -2.67
CA GLU A 121 21.61 -8.30 -4.12
C GLU A 121 20.85 -7.21 -4.90
N ASP A 122 19.70 -6.74 -4.39
CA ASP A 122 18.95 -5.60 -4.93
C ASP A 122 18.26 -4.85 -3.77
N MET A 123 18.49 -3.54 -3.64
CA MET A 123 17.87 -2.72 -2.59
C MET A 123 16.37 -2.50 -2.80
N TYR A 124 15.86 -2.63 -4.04
CA TYR A 124 14.43 -2.70 -4.29
C TYR A 124 13.81 -3.98 -3.72
N ASP A 125 14.61 -4.97 -3.33
CA ASP A 125 14.12 -6.14 -2.62
C ASP A 125 13.65 -5.82 -1.20
N PHE A 126 13.96 -4.67 -0.58
CA PHE A 126 13.30 -4.31 0.70
C PHE A 126 11.79 -4.06 0.52
N LYS A 127 11.37 -3.47 -0.61
CA LYS A 127 9.94 -3.34 -0.97
C LYS A 127 9.31 -4.70 -1.28
N LYS A 128 10.11 -5.71 -1.64
CA LYS A 128 9.68 -7.05 -2.07
C LYS A 128 9.86 -8.12 -0.98
N ALA A 129 10.73 -7.94 0.01
CA ALA A 129 11.07 -8.89 1.08
C ALA A 129 9.92 -9.11 2.08
N GLU A 130 9.00 -8.15 2.16
CA GLU A 130 7.73 -8.32 2.89
C GLU A 130 6.69 -9.13 2.11
N SER A 131 6.95 -9.38 0.82
CA SER A 131 6.04 -9.94 -0.14
C SER A 131 6.49 -11.35 -0.54
N PRO A 132 5.62 -12.36 -0.51
CA PRO A 132 5.95 -13.67 -1.07
C PRO A 132 6.02 -13.65 -2.61
N LEU A 133 5.77 -12.50 -3.25
CA LEU A 133 5.63 -12.37 -4.69
C LEU A 133 6.97 -12.48 -5.44
N PRO A 134 6.99 -13.11 -6.62
CA PRO A 134 8.13 -13.07 -7.53
C PRO A 134 8.60 -11.65 -7.89
N HIS A 135 9.90 -11.48 -8.10
CA HIS A 135 10.58 -10.20 -8.35
C HIS A 135 10.01 -9.38 -9.54
N TRP A 136 9.42 -10.04 -10.52
CA TRP A 136 8.88 -9.41 -11.73
C TRP A 136 7.45 -8.88 -11.53
N ILE A 137 6.84 -9.06 -10.35
CA ILE A 137 5.51 -8.54 -10.03
C ILE A 137 5.63 -7.19 -9.34
N ASN A 138 5.16 -6.15 -10.02
CA ASN A 138 5.09 -4.80 -9.48
C ASN A 138 3.67 -4.47 -8.98
N LEU A 139 3.49 -4.49 -7.66
CA LEU A 139 2.19 -4.16 -7.04
C LEU A 139 1.74 -2.73 -7.30
N ASP A 140 2.66 -1.76 -7.37
CA ASP A 140 2.31 -0.36 -7.64
C ASP A 140 1.82 -0.19 -9.09
N GLU A 141 2.37 -0.97 -10.03
CA GLU A 141 1.88 -1.04 -11.40
C GLU A 141 0.49 -1.69 -11.49
N ILE A 142 0.27 -2.80 -10.77
CA ILE A 142 -1.05 -3.45 -10.69
C ILE A 142 -2.09 -2.48 -10.13
N ILE A 143 -1.78 -1.78 -9.05
CA ILE A 143 -2.64 -0.76 -8.46
C ILE A 143 -2.96 0.32 -9.51
N SER A 144 -1.94 0.85 -10.17
CA SER A 144 -2.12 1.90 -11.20
C SER A 144 -2.98 1.41 -12.38
N LYS A 145 -2.86 0.14 -12.78
CA LYS A 145 -3.69 -0.47 -13.83
C LYS A 145 -5.15 -0.61 -13.40
N ILE A 146 -5.42 -1.06 -12.16
CA ILE A 146 -6.78 -1.13 -11.60
C ILE A 146 -7.41 0.28 -11.58
N GLU A 147 -6.65 1.27 -11.11
CA GLU A 147 -7.07 2.67 -11.06
C GLU A 147 -7.46 3.17 -12.46
N ARG A 148 -6.64 2.92 -13.48
CA ARG A 148 -6.93 3.27 -14.89
C ARG A 148 -8.12 2.52 -15.46
N GLU A 149 -8.31 1.25 -15.13
CA GLU A 149 -9.47 0.48 -15.60
C GLU A 149 -10.78 1.06 -15.06
N ILE A 150 -10.80 1.50 -13.81
CA ILE A 150 -11.97 2.16 -13.21
C ILE A 150 -12.22 3.50 -13.91
N GLU A 151 -11.19 4.31 -14.13
CA GLU A 151 -11.32 5.63 -14.77
C GLU A 151 -11.77 5.52 -16.24
N ASN A 152 -11.12 4.66 -17.04
CA ASN A 152 -11.41 4.50 -18.46
C ASN A 152 -12.76 3.82 -18.72
N ASN A 153 -13.23 3.00 -17.78
CA ASN A 153 -14.50 2.28 -17.88
C ASN A 153 -15.49 2.74 -16.81
N ALA A 154 -15.53 4.03 -16.47
CA ALA A 154 -16.39 4.55 -15.40
C ALA A 154 -17.88 4.15 -15.55
N TRP A 155 -18.36 4.02 -16.79
CA TRP A 155 -19.71 3.56 -17.12
C TRP A 155 -19.99 2.09 -16.72
N ARG A 156 -18.96 1.25 -16.55
CA ARG A 156 -19.04 -0.12 -16.01
C ARG A 156 -19.09 -0.15 -14.48
N PHE A 157 -19.02 1.01 -13.82
CA PHE A 157 -19.03 1.18 -12.36
C PHE A 157 -20.15 2.16 -11.92
N PRO A 158 -21.43 1.80 -12.10
CA PRO A 158 -22.54 2.64 -11.67
C PRO A 158 -22.49 2.93 -10.16
N LEU A 159 -23.10 4.04 -9.75
CA LEU A 159 -23.27 4.38 -8.35
C LEU A 159 -24.24 3.39 -7.71
N LYS A 160 -23.98 2.97 -6.47
CA LYS A 160 -24.92 2.11 -5.76
C LYS A 160 -26.32 2.73 -5.67
N THR A 161 -26.41 4.04 -5.45
CA THR A 161 -27.71 4.72 -5.36
C THR A 161 -28.39 4.95 -6.70
N SER A 162 -27.71 4.81 -7.85
CA SER A 162 -28.37 4.94 -9.16
C SER A 162 -29.18 3.71 -9.55
N ASN A 163 -28.90 2.56 -8.93
CA ASN A 163 -29.56 1.27 -9.19
C ASN A 163 -29.40 0.78 -10.65
N GLU A 164 -28.41 1.28 -11.38
CA GLU A 164 -28.12 0.94 -12.79
C GLU A 164 -27.20 -0.30 -12.93
N PHE A 165 -26.90 -0.99 -11.83
CA PHE A 165 -26.01 -2.13 -11.84
C PHE A 165 -26.61 -3.31 -12.60
N SER A 166 -25.88 -3.79 -13.61
CA SER A 166 -26.18 -5.02 -14.36
C SER A 166 -25.11 -6.06 -14.09
N LYS A 167 -25.49 -7.29 -13.71
CA LYS A 167 -24.51 -8.37 -13.48
C LYS A 167 -23.73 -8.75 -14.74
N GLU A 168 -24.36 -8.58 -15.91
CA GLU A 168 -23.80 -8.94 -17.21
C GLU A 168 -22.84 -7.87 -17.72
N ASP A 169 -23.16 -6.60 -17.45
CA ASP A 169 -22.42 -5.47 -17.99
C ASP A 169 -21.54 -4.73 -16.99
N SER A 170 -21.87 -4.69 -15.70
CA SER A 170 -21.10 -3.89 -14.74
C SER A 170 -19.89 -4.66 -14.22
N HIS A 171 -18.72 -4.03 -14.21
CA HIS A 171 -17.51 -4.61 -13.61
C HIS A 171 -17.53 -4.53 -12.07
N GLY A 172 -18.40 -3.69 -11.53
CA GLY A 172 -18.48 -3.37 -10.12
C GLY A 172 -19.44 -2.22 -9.86
N ALA A 173 -19.32 -1.58 -8.69
CA ALA A 173 -20.10 -0.39 -8.37
C ALA A 173 -19.32 0.55 -7.44
N ILE A 174 -19.62 1.84 -7.54
CA ILE A 174 -19.15 2.85 -6.61
C ILE A 174 -20.07 2.85 -5.39
N LEU A 175 -19.50 2.62 -4.20
CA LEU A 175 -20.21 2.53 -2.93
C LEU A 175 -20.39 3.92 -2.30
N ASP A 176 -21.11 4.78 -3.01
CA ASP A 176 -21.29 6.21 -2.70
C ASP A 176 -22.02 6.51 -1.38
N HIS A 177 -22.90 5.61 -0.94
CA HIS A 177 -23.50 5.63 0.40
C HIS A 177 -22.49 5.54 1.57
N LYS A 178 -21.27 5.03 1.36
CA LYS A 178 -20.26 4.92 2.43
C LYS A 178 -19.54 6.26 2.62
N LYS A 179 -19.65 6.83 3.83
CA LYS A 179 -18.86 8.00 4.24
C LYS A 179 -17.38 7.65 4.32
N GLN A 180 -16.53 8.50 3.78
CA GLN A 180 -15.08 8.34 3.84
C GLN A 180 -14.46 9.01 5.07
N TYR A 181 -13.38 8.44 5.57
CA TYR A 181 -12.46 9.14 6.47
C TYR A 181 -11.72 10.22 5.67
N LYS A 182 -11.83 11.49 6.10
CA LYS A 182 -11.02 12.63 5.64
C LYS A 182 -11.21 13.09 4.17
N GLY A 183 -12.43 13.08 3.64
CA GLY A 183 -12.74 13.87 2.44
C GLY A 183 -12.18 13.35 1.11
N TYR A 184 -11.80 12.07 1.03
CA TYR A 184 -11.43 11.40 -0.22
C TYR A 184 -12.62 10.59 -0.79
N LYS A 185 -12.53 10.15 -2.06
CA LYS A 185 -13.64 9.65 -2.89
C LYS A 185 -14.15 8.25 -2.53
N HIS A 186 -15.45 8.02 -2.71
CA HIS A 186 -16.20 6.78 -2.42
C HIS A 186 -15.48 5.44 -2.72
N PRO A 187 -15.60 4.42 -1.84
CA PRO A 187 -15.04 3.10 -2.09
C PRO A 187 -15.63 2.45 -3.34
N VAL A 188 -14.88 1.55 -3.99
CA VAL A 188 -15.33 0.85 -5.20
C VAL A 188 -15.36 -0.65 -4.95
N ALA A 189 -16.48 -1.30 -5.21
CA ALA A 189 -16.57 -2.76 -5.23
C ALA A 189 -16.27 -3.26 -6.66
N ILE A 190 -15.30 -4.15 -6.82
CA ILE A 190 -14.98 -4.79 -8.12
C ILE A 190 -15.33 -6.26 -8.04
N GLN A 191 -16.07 -6.79 -9.02
CA GLN A 191 -16.41 -8.21 -9.10
C GLN A 191 -15.14 -9.08 -9.03
N ALA A 192 -15.19 -10.16 -8.25
CA ALA A 192 -14.03 -11.02 -8.03
C ALA A 192 -13.57 -11.73 -9.31
N SER A 193 -14.51 -12.07 -10.20
CA SER A 193 -14.24 -12.64 -11.53
C SER A 193 -13.50 -11.64 -12.43
N VAL A 194 -13.95 -10.39 -12.45
CA VAL A 194 -13.36 -9.31 -13.27
C VAL A 194 -11.95 -8.99 -12.80
N LEU A 195 -11.74 -8.78 -11.49
CA LEU A 195 -10.40 -8.52 -10.97
C LEU A 195 -9.44 -9.68 -11.25
N ARG A 196 -9.92 -10.93 -11.12
CA ARG A 196 -9.13 -12.12 -11.46
C ARG A 196 -8.72 -12.13 -12.92
N GLN A 197 -9.62 -11.77 -13.83
CA GLN A 197 -9.33 -11.69 -15.25
C GLN A 197 -8.22 -10.66 -15.52
N TRP A 198 -8.39 -9.42 -15.04
CA TRP A 198 -7.42 -8.35 -15.24
C TRP A 198 -6.03 -8.71 -14.73
N ILE A 199 -5.93 -9.20 -13.49
CA ILE A 199 -4.64 -9.57 -12.92
C ILE A 199 -3.99 -10.71 -13.72
N LYS A 200 -4.77 -11.71 -14.16
CA LYS A 200 -4.23 -12.80 -15.00
C LYS A 200 -3.73 -12.30 -16.36
N GLU A 201 -4.43 -11.35 -16.97
CA GLU A 201 -4.03 -10.74 -18.25
C GLU A 201 -2.74 -9.93 -18.11
N TRP A 202 -2.58 -9.16 -17.04
CA TRP A 202 -1.39 -8.31 -16.85
C TRP A 202 -0.16 -9.08 -16.39
N VAL A 203 -0.35 -10.08 -15.54
CA VAL A 203 0.73 -10.84 -14.91
C VAL A 203 1.12 -12.05 -15.77
N GLY A 204 0.29 -12.43 -16.76
CA GLY A 204 0.58 -13.52 -17.70
C GLY A 204 0.56 -14.91 -17.08
N VAL A 205 0.08 -15.05 -15.84
CA VAL A 205 0.12 -16.30 -15.07
C VAL A 205 -1.28 -16.76 -14.67
N ARG A 206 -1.59 -18.02 -14.99
CA ARG A 206 -2.89 -18.64 -14.68
C ARG A 206 -2.99 -19.20 -13.27
N ALA A 207 -1.90 -19.21 -12.50
CA ALA A 207 -1.83 -19.84 -11.17
C ALA A 207 -2.68 -19.10 -10.13
N ASP A 208 -3.66 -19.80 -9.55
CA ASP A 208 -4.55 -19.24 -8.54
C ASP A 208 -3.84 -18.90 -7.22
N ARG A 209 -2.74 -19.59 -6.92
CA ARG A 209 -1.87 -19.27 -5.78
C ARG A 209 -1.30 -17.85 -5.89
N LEU A 210 -0.72 -17.52 -7.05
CA LEU A 210 -0.11 -16.21 -7.27
C LEU A 210 -1.15 -15.09 -7.22
N TYR A 211 -2.32 -15.32 -7.80
CA TYR A 211 -3.44 -14.39 -7.70
C TYR A 211 -3.84 -14.14 -6.24
N ARG A 212 -3.90 -15.20 -5.41
CA ARG A 212 -4.17 -15.06 -3.98
C ARG A 212 -3.08 -14.25 -3.27
N GLU A 213 -1.81 -14.56 -3.52
CA GLU A 213 -0.67 -13.83 -2.94
C GLU A 213 -0.73 -12.33 -3.29
N ILE A 214 -1.07 -11.98 -4.54
CA ILE A 214 -1.26 -10.57 -4.95
C ILE A 214 -2.37 -9.90 -4.13
N LEU A 215 -3.51 -10.58 -3.93
CA LEU A 215 -4.62 -10.03 -3.14
C LEU A 215 -4.24 -9.83 -1.67
N GLU A 216 -3.51 -10.78 -1.07
CA GLU A 216 -3.04 -10.67 0.32
C GLU A 216 -2.13 -9.45 0.49
N GLU A 217 -1.25 -9.20 -0.48
CA GLU A 217 -0.38 -8.03 -0.49
C GLU A 217 -1.14 -6.71 -0.69
N LEU A 218 -2.16 -6.68 -1.54
CA LEU A 218 -3.04 -5.53 -1.68
C LEU A 218 -3.82 -5.25 -0.36
N ILE A 219 -4.18 -6.29 0.40
CA ILE A 219 -4.80 -6.13 1.73
C ILE A 219 -3.80 -5.57 2.75
N LYS A 220 -2.57 -6.10 2.80
CA LYS A 220 -1.50 -5.60 3.67
C LYS A 220 -1.17 -4.12 3.40
N ARG A 221 -1.23 -3.70 2.13
CA ARG A 221 -1.04 -2.30 1.69
C ARG A 221 -2.28 -1.41 1.89
N GLY A 222 -3.38 -1.94 2.45
CA GLY A 222 -4.63 -1.21 2.68
C GLY A 222 -5.39 -0.80 1.43
N VAL A 223 -5.04 -1.37 0.27
CA VAL A 223 -5.68 -1.10 -1.00
C VAL A 223 -7.06 -1.77 -1.08
N ILE A 224 -7.14 -3.02 -0.63
CA ILE A 224 -8.37 -3.80 -0.56
C ILE A 224 -8.74 -4.01 0.92
N GLU A 225 -10.02 -3.88 1.25
CA GLU A 225 -10.52 -4.38 2.53
C GLU A 225 -10.62 -5.91 2.50
N GLY A 226 -9.94 -6.57 3.44
CA GLY A 226 -9.97 -8.03 3.52
C GLY A 226 -9.42 -8.58 4.83
N ASN A 227 -9.61 -9.88 5.03
CA ASN A 227 -8.95 -10.63 6.09
C ASN A 227 -8.14 -11.76 5.46
N ILE A 228 -6.82 -11.76 5.64
CA ILE A 228 -5.92 -12.76 5.05
C ILE A 228 -6.16 -14.17 5.61
N GLU A 229 -6.71 -14.27 6.82
CA GLU A 229 -7.10 -15.54 7.45
C GLU A 229 -8.36 -16.15 6.82
N ASP A 230 -9.17 -15.36 6.10
CA ASP A 230 -10.37 -15.87 5.47
C ASP A 230 -10.01 -16.79 4.30
N ARG A 231 -10.68 -17.95 4.22
CA ARG A 231 -10.52 -18.89 3.10
C ARG A 231 -10.87 -18.23 1.76
N ARG A 232 -11.85 -17.32 1.75
CA ARG A 232 -12.22 -16.48 0.61
C ARG A 232 -11.96 -15.02 0.96
N LEU A 233 -11.07 -14.39 0.21
CA LEU A 233 -10.71 -12.97 0.40
C LEU A 233 -11.79 -12.02 -0.14
N SER A 234 -12.56 -12.44 -1.15
CA SER A 234 -13.71 -11.68 -1.64
C SER A 234 -14.90 -11.84 -0.68
N LYS A 235 -15.76 -10.82 -0.64
CA LYS A 235 -16.97 -10.79 0.18
C LYS A 235 -18.19 -10.56 -0.68
N ASN A 236 -19.36 -10.93 -0.16
CA ASN A 236 -20.61 -10.50 -0.76
C ASN A 236 -20.82 -9.02 -0.41
N ILE A 237 -20.96 -8.18 -1.43
CA ILE A 237 -21.16 -6.74 -1.29
C ILE A 237 -22.44 -6.39 -2.03
N THR A 238 -23.35 -5.71 -1.34
CA THR A 238 -24.56 -5.14 -1.95
C THR A 238 -24.18 -3.92 -2.78
N VAL A 239 -24.41 -4.00 -4.10
CA VAL A 239 -23.98 -3.01 -5.10
C VAL A 239 -25.11 -2.25 -5.78
N ALA A 240 -26.35 -2.71 -5.61
CA ALA A 240 -27.57 -2.03 -6.01
C ALA A 240 -28.73 -2.55 -5.15
N GLU A 241 -29.96 -2.07 -5.39
CA GLU A 241 -31.13 -2.49 -4.63
C GLU A 241 -31.33 -4.00 -4.75
N ASN A 242 -31.21 -4.72 -3.62
CA ASN A 242 -31.32 -6.17 -3.55
C ASN A 242 -30.33 -6.95 -4.46
N VAL A 243 -29.25 -6.32 -4.93
CA VAL A 243 -28.21 -7.00 -5.72
C VAL A 243 -26.92 -7.13 -4.93
N GLU A 244 -26.52 -8.37 -4.67
CA GLU A 244 -25.21 -8.72 -4.12
C GLU A 244 -24.32 -9.37 -5.18
N ILE A 245 -23.02 -9.06 -5.09
CA ILE A 245 -21.96 -9.68 -5.89
C ILE A 245 -20.82 -10.15 -4.99
N SER A 246 -20.10 -11.19 -5.42
CA SER A 246 -18.80 -11.51 -4.82
C SER A 246 -17.76 -10.52 -5.35
N ALA A 247 -17.21 -9.70 -4.47
CA ALA A 247 -16.37 -8.57 -4.84
C ALA A 247 -15.25 -8.32 -3.84
N TYR A 248 -14.27 -7.54 -4.31
CA TYR A 248 -13.26 -6.90 -3.47
C TYR A 248 -13.62 -5.43 -3.33
N GLN A 249 -13.62 -4.92 -2.10
CA GLN A 249 -13.82 -3.49 -1.87
C GLN A 249 -12.47 -2.80 -1.85
N PHE A 250 -12.27 -1.91 -2.81
CA PHE A 250 -11.10 -1.07 -2.92
C PHE A 250 -11.33 0.26 -2.24
N ASN A 251 -10.28 0.72 -1.56
CA ASN A 251 -10.22 2.02 -0.91
C ASN A 251 -9.69 3.12 -1.86
N PHE A 252 -10.06 3.06 -3.15
CA PHE A 252 -9.64 3.98 -4.23
C PHE A 252 -10.76 4.98 -4.58
N LEU A 253 -10.54 6.25 -4.98
CA LEU A 253 -9.33 6.96 -5.45
C LEU A 253 -9.54 8.50 -5.57
N PRO A 254 -8.56 9.39 -5.28
CA PRO A 254 -8.52 10.78 -5.75
C PRO A 254 -7.91 10.90 -7.17
N ARG A 255 -8.67 11.34 -8.19
CA ARG A 255 -8.41 12.61 -8.92
C ARG A 255 -9.65 13.52 -9.08
N GLY A 256 -9.49 14.78 -8.75
CA GLY A 256 -10.48 15.85 -8.67
C GLY A 256 -10.05 16.76 -7.55
#